data_AF-A0A531KJ79-F1
#
_entry.id   AF-A0A531KJ79-F1
#
_cell.length_a   1.000
_cell.length_b   1.000
_cell.length_c   1.000
_cell.angle_alpha   90.00
_cell.angle_beta   90.00
_cell.angle_gamma   90.00
#
_symmetry.space_group_name_H-M   'P 1'
#
loop_
_entity.id
_entity.type
_entity.pdbx_description
1 polymer ?
#
loop_
_entity_poly.entity_id
_entity_poly.type
_entity_poly.pdbx_seq_one_letter_code
_entity_poly.pdbx_strand_id
1 'polypeptide(L)'
;PTGTLLTWETTQPPELKGKVKYKNDMGAVKLILDGQQRITTIYIIVEGKNPPYYRSEEIKNDVSGLYVNIQTLELEYFKKQTMENNPLWVDLTSVFRGKVKASDIRKELKNRGTLTDDLEDLIDENFEAVRSVMDREFPEQIIPVAASIKEAIDIFYIVNASGVNLTDAELALAQISGYWPEARDLFKAK
;
A
#
# COMPACT_ATOMS: atom_id res chain seq x y z
N PRO A 1 10.17 7.36 -7.80
CA PRO A 1 9.57 6.23 -8.57
C PRO A 1 8.70 5.37 -7.66
N THR A 2 7.38 5.30 -7.90
CA THR A 2 6.46 4.44 -7.13
C THR A 2 6.70 2.94 -7.35
N GLY A 3 7.56 2.58 -8.32
CA GLY A 3 7.95 1.23 -8.67
C GLY A 3 6.82 0.46 -9.37
N THR A 4 7.17 -0.65 -10.00
CA THR A 4 6.21 -1.58 -10.65
C THR A 4 5.76 -2.64 -9.63
N LEU A 5 4.54 -3.14 -9.72
CA LEU A 5 4.13 -4.37 -9.03
C LEU A 5 4.59 -5.57 -9.84
N LEU A 6 5.12 -6.60 -9.17
CA LEU A 6 5.37 -7.89 -9.81
C LEU A 6 4.31 -8.87 -9.31
N THR A 7 3.50 -9.40 -10.22
CA THR A 7 2.47 -10.38 -9.92
C THR A 7 2.69 -11.67 -10.69
N TRP A 8 2.16 -12.78 -10.17
CA TRP A 8 2.22 -14.08 -10.82
C TRP A 8 0.83 -14.71 -10.85
N GLU A 9 0.36 -15.00 -12.04
CA GLU A 9 -0.88 -15.75 -12.24
C GLU A 9 -0.58 -17.25 -12.23
N THR A 10 -1.36 -18.06 -11.50
CA THR A 10 -1.12 -19.51 -11.41
C THR A 10 -2.39 -20.28 -11.06
N THR A 11 -2.54 -21.48 -11.61
CA THR A 11 -3.58 -22.46 -11.22
C THR A 11 -3.08 -23.44 -10.17
N GLN A 12 -1.83 -23.30 -9.73
CA GLN A 12 -1.20 -24.13 -8.71
C GLN A 12 -0.46 -23.22 -7.72
N PRO A 13 -1.20 -22.34 -7.00
CA PRO A 13 -0.56 -21.46 -6.03
C PRO A 13 0.04 -22.26 -4.86
N PRO A 14 1.14 -21.77 -4.26
CA PRO A 14 1.57 -22.26 -2.95
C PRO A 14 0.51 -21.93 -1.88
N GLU A 15 0.73 -22.38 -0.64
CA GLU A 15 -0.22 -22.07 0.43
C GLU A 15 -0.38 -20.56 0.62
N LEU A 16 -1.63 -20.10 0.54
CA LEU A 16 -2.00 -18.69 0.64
C LEU A 16 -2.33 -18.32 2.09
N LYS A 17 -1.94 -17.11 2.49
CA LYS A 17 -2.39 -16.55 3.77
C LYS A 17 -3.89 -16.27 3.74
N GLY A 18 -4.58 -16.59 4.83
CA GLY A 18 -5.98 -16.27 5.04
C GLY A 18 -6.83 -17.50 5.38
N LYS A 19 -8.15 -17.29 5.53
CA LYS A 19 -9.10 -18.37 5.86
C LYS A 19 -9.51 -19.19 4.63
N VAL A 20 -9.35 -18.64 3.42
CA VAL A 20 -9.77 -19.26 2.18
C VAL A 20 -8.60 -20.08 1.64
N LYS A 21 -8.77 -21.40 1.58
CA LYS A 21 -7.84 -22.29 0.89
C LYS A 21 -8.17 -22.33 -0.60
N TYR A 22 -7.15 -22.32 -1.44
CA TYR A 22 -7.31 -22.49 -2.88
C TYR A 22 -8.00 -23.83 -3.19
N LYS A 23 -8.89 -23.80 -4.17
CA LYS A 23 -9.55 -24.98 -4.72
C LYS A 23 -9.45 -24.91 -6.25
N ASN A 24 -9.35 -26.06 -6.91
CA ASN A 24 -9.13 -26.14 -8.36
C ASN A 24 -10.26 -25.50 -9.19
N ASP A 25 -11.46 -25.35 -8.62
CA ASP A 25 -12.61 -24.68 -9.25
C ASP A 25 -12.49 -23.15 -9.26
N MET A 26 -11.52 -22.56 -8.53
CA MET A 26 -11.27 -21.13 -8.50
C MET A 26 -10.51 -20.61 -9.74
N GLY A 27 -9.97 -21.50 -10.58
CA GLY A 27 -9.19 -21.13 -11.76
C GLY A 27 -7.82 -20.54 -11.41
N ALA A 28 -7.28 -19.69 -12.29
CA ALA A 28 -6.01 -19.01 -12.03
C ALA A 28 -6.19 -17.90 -10.98
N VAL A 29 -5.29 -17.85 -9.99
CA VAL A 29 -5.19 -16.76 -9.02
C VAL A 29 -4.00 -15.89 -9.31
N LYS A 30 -4.08 -14.61 -8.93
CA LYS A 30 -2.98 -13.65 -9.07
C LYS A 30 -2.33 -13.39 -7.71
N LEU A 31 -1.03 -13.64 -7.63
CA LEU A 31 -0.20 -13.49 -6.43
C LEU A 31 0.68 -12.24 -6.55
N ILE A 32 0.81 -11.47 -5.48
CA ILE A 32 1.73 -10.33 -5.44
C ILE A 32 3.09 -10.85 -4.96
N LEU A 33 4.10 -10.79 -5.82
CA LEU A 33 5.47 -11.20 -5.51
C LEU A 33 6.30 -10.03 -4.98
N ASP A 34 6.22 -8.87 -5.64
CA ASP A 34 6.84 -7.62 -5.18
C ASP A 34 5.81 -6.49 -5.03
N GLY A 35 6.05 -5.60 -4.06
CA GLY A 35 5.17 -4.47 -3.75
C GLY A 35 4.14 -4.74 -2.67
N GLN A 36 4.25 -5.86 -1.94
CA GLN A 36 3.34 -6.20 -0.83
C GLN A 36 3.29 -5.12 0.25
N GLN A 37 4.43 -4.53 0.64
CA GLN A 37 4.44 -3.45 1.63
C GLN A 37 3.79 -2.18 1.08
N ARG A 38 4.08 -1.82 -0.18
CA ARG A 38 3.51 -0.63 -0.85
C ARG A 38 1.99 -0.70 -0.91
N ILE A 39 1.43 -1.82 -1.39
CA ILE A 39 -0.03 -1.98 -1.48
C ILE A 39 -0.68 -2.05 -0.10
N THR A 40 0.01 -2.62 0.89
CA THR A 40 -0.47 -2.63 2.28
C THR A 40 -0.53 -1.23 2.87
N THR A 41 0.49 -0.40 2.65
CA THR A 41 0.49 1.00 3.10
C THR A 41 -0.63 1.79 2.45
N ILE A 42 -0.80 1.67 1.13
CA ILE A 42 -1.91 2.33 0.41
C ILE A 42 -3.26 1.88 0.98
N TYR A 43 -3.45 0.56 1.16
CA TYR A 43 -4.69 0.02 1.73
C TYR A 43 -4.98 0.63 3.11
N ILE A 44 -3.99 0.67 4.01
CA ILE A 44 -4.18 1.20 5.37
C ILE A 44 -4.56 2.68 5.35
N ILE A 45 -3.89 3.49 4.52
CA ILE A 45 -4.18 4.93 4.39
C ILE A 45 -5.57 5.15 3.79
N VAL A 46 -5.95 4.39 2.76
CA VAL A 46 -7.24 4.57 2.07
C VAL A 46 -8.40 4.06 2.90
N GLU A 47 -8.26 2.88 3.50
CA GLU A 47 -9.33 2.21 4.25
C GLU A 47 -9.40 2.64 5.73
N GLY A 48 -8.29 3.15 6.28
CA GLY A 48 -8.16 3.47 7.70
C GLY A 48 -8.17 2.24 8.62
N LYS A 49 -7.85 1.06 8.09
CA LYS A 49 -7.83 -0.21 8.83
C LYS A 49 -6.81 -1.18 8.23
N ASN A 50 -6.37 -2.13 9.03
CA ASN A 50 -5.47 -3.19 8.59
C ASN A 50 -6.15 -4.10 7.55
N PRO A 51 -5.41 -4.61 6.54
CA PRO A 51 -5.95 -5.60 5.62
C PRO A 51 -6.39 -6.86 6.36
N PRO A 52 -7.50 -7.52 5.95
CA PRO A 52 -8.09 -8.63 6.69
C PRO A 52 -7.23 -9.91 6.73
N TYR A 53 -6.15 -9.94 5.95
CA TYR A 53 -5.20 -11.05 5.84
C TYR A 53 -3.90 -10.84 6.64
N TYR A 54 -3.72 -9.69 7.30
CA TYR A 54 -2.65 -9.45 8.27
C TYR A 54 -3.20 -9.39 9.68
N ARG A 55 -2.46 -9.94 10.64
CA ARG A 55 -2.65 -9.64 12.06
C ARG A 55 -1.95 -8.33 12.41
N SER A 56 -2.43 -7.64 13.45
CA SER A 56 -1.86 -6.35 13.86
C SER A 56 -0.37 -6.43 14.19
N GLU A 57 0.09 -7.57 14.72
CA GLU A 57 1.50 -7.78 15.08
C GLU A 57 2.41 -7.96 13.85
N GLU A 58 1.84 -8.24 12.68
CA GLU A 58 2.59 -8.37 11.42
C GLU A 58 2.89 -7.00 10.78
N ILE A 59 2.18 -5.95 11.20
CA ILE A 59 2.35 -4.59 10.71
C ILE A 59 3.35 -3.87 11.63
N LYS A 60 4.62 -3.91 11.24
CA LYS A 60 5.73 -3.36 12.05
C LYS A 60 5.73 -1.83 12.12
N ASN A 61 5.22 -1.17 11.09
CA ASN A 61 5.18 0.28 10.98
C ASN A 61 3.73 0.71 10.89
N ASP A 62 3.27 1.47 11.89
CA ASP A 62 1.99 2.14 11.81
C ASP A 62 2.12 3.32 10.83
N VAL A 63 1.42 3.21 9.71
CA VAL A 63 1.37 4.23 8.65
C VAL A 63 0.09 5.07 8.73
N SER A 64 -0.73 4.86 9.78
CA SER A 64 -1.90 5.68 10.04
C SER A 64 -1.49 7.08 10.52
N GLY A 65 -2.42 8.04 10.41
CA GLY A 65 -2.16 9.41 10.85
C GLY A 65 -1.17 10.17 9.96
N LEU A 66 -1.14 9.83 8.66
CA LEU A 66 -0.46 10.62 7.63
C LEU A 66 -1.37 11.76 7.18
N TYR A 67 -0.87 12.99 7.29
CA TYR A 67 -1.58 14.21 6.94
C TYR A 67 -0.98 14.82 5.68
N VAL A 68 -1.83 15.49 4.90
CA VAL A 68 -1.44 16.33 3.77
C VAL A 68 -1.73 17.78 4.09
N ASN A 69 -0.78 18.66 3.79
CA ASN A 69 -1.06 20.08 3.72
C ASN A 69 -1.68 20.40 2.37
N ILE A 70 -2.95 20.81 2.34
CA ILE A 70 -3.69 21.04 1.09
C ILE A 70 -3.17 22.27 0.33
N GLN A 71 -2.43 23.18 0.97
CA GLN A 71 -1.81 24.29 0.26
C GLN A 71 -0.49 23.88 -0.42
N THR A 72 0.36 23.11 0.27
CA THR A 72 1.73 22.80 -0.19
C THR A 72 1.91 21.39 -0.76
N LEU A 73 0.91 20.52 -0.59
CA LEU A 73 0.96 19.07 -0.85
C LEU A 73 2.04 18.31 -0.04
N GLU A 74 2.56 18.93 1.02
CA GLU A 74 3.50 18.26 1.92
C GLU A 74 2.81 17.15 2.71
N LEU A 75 3.50 16.01 2.86
CA LEU A 75 3.04 14.87 3.63
C LEU A 75 3.85 14.71 4.91
N GLU A 76 3.16 14.68 6.04
CA GLU A 76 3.81 14.47 7.34
C GLU A 76 2.92 13.67 8.29
N TYR A 77 3.55 12.92 9.19
CA TYR A 77 2.83 12.36 10.34
C TYR A 77 2.38 13.47 11.28
N PHE A 78 1.28 13.22 12.00
CA PHE A 78 0.68 14.23 12.87
C PHE A 78 1.67 14.86 13.86
N LYS A 79 1.82 16.19 13.79
CA LYS A 79 2.61 16.99 14.73
C LYS A 79 1.71 18.02 15.40
N LYS A 80 1.38 17.78 16.67
CA LYS A 80 0.44 18.62 17.45
C LYS A 80 0.73 20.12 17.33
N GLN A 81 1.99 20.52 17.52
CA GLN A 81 2.41 21.94 17.51
C GLN A 81 2.13 22.65 16.17
N THR A 82 2.24 21.94 15.05
CA THR A 82 2.12 22.52 13.70
C THR A 82 0.71 22.35 13.14
N MET A 83 0.03 21.26 13.49
CA MET A 83 -1.19 20.81 12.79
C MET A 83 -2.48 21.04 13.57
N GLU A 84 -2.48 21.03 14.91
CA GLU A 84 -3.71 21.05 15.73
C GLU A 84 -4.60 22.29 15.45
N ASN A 85 -3.97 23.42 15.15
CA ASN A 85 -4.67 24.67 14.88
C ASN A 85 -4.59 25.12 13.42
N ASN A 86 -4.11 24.29 12.50
CA ASN A 86 -3.96 24.65 11.10
C ASN A 86 -4.91 23.82 10.22
N PRO A 87 -5.99 24.43 9.68
CA PRO A 87 -7.01 23.71 8.92
C PRO A 87 -6.53 23.22 7.55
N LEU A 88 -5.35 23.65 7.08
CA LEU A 88 -4.76 23.19 5.84
C LEU A 88 -4.15 21.79 5.98
N TRP A 89 -3.86 21.33 7.20
CA TRP A 89 -3.41 19.97 7.46
C TRP A 89 -4.59 19.03 7.63
N VAL A 90 -4.73 18.07 6.72
CA VAL A 90 -5.87 17.17 6.66
C VAL A 90 -5.40 15.73 6.68
N ASP A 91 -6.03 14.89 7.51
CA ASP A 91 -5.78 13.45 7.52
C ASP A 91 -6.16 12.83 6.16
N LEU A 92 -5.19 12.19 5.50
CA LEU A 92 -5.39 11.57 4.19
C LEU A 92 -6.49 10.52 4.20
N THR A 93 -6.58 9.74 5.29
CA THR A 93 -7.62 8.72 5.44
C THR A 93 -9.00 9.35 5.37
N SER A 94 -9.18 10.49 6.04
CA SER A 94 -10.44 11.23 6.05
C SER A 94 -10.77 11.84 4.68
N VAL A 95 -9.77 12.22 3.88
CA VAL A 95 -9.96 12.66 2.48
C VAL A 95 -10.47 11.49 1.63
N PHE A 96 -9.77 10.36 1.61
CA PHE A 96 -10.12 9.20 0.79
C PHE A 96 -11.45 8.57 1.19
N ARG A 97 -11.77 8.56 2.49
CA ARG A 97 -13.05 8.08 3.02
C ARG A 97 -14.20 9.09 2.85
N GLY A 98 -13.94 10.27 2.30
CA GLY A 98 -14.94 11.33 2.09
C GLY A 98 -15.52 11.92 3.39
N LYS A 99 -14.79 11.80 4.51
CA LYS A 99 -15.16 12.40 5.80
C LYS A 99 -14.87 13.89 5.86
N VAL A 100 -13.87 14.33 5.12
CA VAL A 100 -13.52 15.74 4.93
C VAL A 100 -13.73 16.09 3.46
N LYS A 101 -14.21 17.31 3.19
CA LYS A 101 -14.33 17.90 1.86
C LYS A 101 -13.54 19.19 1.78
N ALA A 102 -13.14 19.60 0.57
CA ALA A 102 -12.53 20.90 0.32
C ALA A 102 -13.36 22.06 0.90
N SER A 103 -14.70 21.96 0.82
CA SER A 103 -15.61 22.97 1.39
C SER A 103 -15.50 23.13 2.90
N ASP A 104 -15.11 22.09 3.62
CA ASP A 104 -14.99 22.15 5.09
C ASP A 104 -13.76 22.98 5.46
N ILE A 105 -12.66 22.80 4.74
CA ILE A 105 -11.42 23.57 4.86
C ILE A 105 -11.68 25.06 4.57
N ARG A 106 -12.38 25.35 3.46
CA ARG A 106 -12.70 26.73 3.07
C ARG A 106 -13.59 27.43 4.08
N LYS A 107 -14.61 26.75 4.60
CA LYS A 107 -15.48 27.30 5.66
C LYS A 107 -14.68 27.65 6.90
N GLU A 108 -13.77 26.77 7.32
CA GLU A 108 -12.92 26.99 8.50
C GLU A 108 -11.97 28.18 8.31
N LEU A 109 -11.32 28.29 7.15
CA LEU A 109 -10.48 29.45 6.81
C LEU A 109 -11.28 30.76 6.68
N LYS A 110 -12.49 30.70 6.13
CA LYS A 110 -13.39 31.85 6.02
C LYS A 110 -13.82 32.34 7.40
N ASN A 111 -14.16 31.44 8.32
CA ASN A 111 -14.52 31.79 9.69
C ASN A 111 -13.34 32.44 10.44
N ARG A 112 -12.11 32.08 10.09
CA ARG A 112 -10.88 32.67 10.63
C ARG A 112 -10.47 33.99 9.94
N GLY A 113 -11.14 34.38 8.86
CA GLY A 113 -10.80 35.56 8.07
C GLY A 113 -9.48 35.44 7.28
N THR A 114 -9.02 34.21 7.04
CA THR A 114 -7.74 33.93 6.37
C THR A 114 -7.91 33.34 4.96
N LEU A 115 -9.15 33.19 4.49
CA LEU A 115 -9.43 32.71 3.14
C LEU A 115 -9.28 33.86 2.14
N THR A 116 -8.45 33.66 1.13
CA THR A 116 -8.32 34.52 -0.06
C THR A 116 -8.81 33.75 -1.29
N ASP A 117 -9.19 34.46 -2.35
CA ASP A 117 -9.65 33.83 -3.61
C ASP A 117 -8.58 32.87 -4.18
N ASP A 118 -7.32 33.30 -4.25
CA ASP A 118 -6.20 32.45 -4.68
C ASP A 118 -6.03 31.16 -3.85
N LEU A 119 -6.31 31.24 -2.54
CA LEU A 119 -6.19 30.09 -1.65
C LEU A 119 -7.41 29.16 -1.79
N GLU A 120 -8.59 29.71 -2.06
CA GLU A 120 -9.80 28.93 -2.35
C GLU A 120 -9.60 28.06 -3.61
N ASP A 121 -9.10 28.66 -4.70
CA ASP A 121 -8.81 27.93 -5.94
C ASP A 121 -7.75 26.84 -5.71
N LEU A 122 -6.66 27.19 -5.02
CA LEU A 122 -5.59 26.24 -4.71
C LEU A 122 -6.06 25.06 -3.84
N ILE A 123 -6.97 25.32 -2.89
CA ILE A 123 -7.57 24.25 -2.08
C ILE A 123 -8.37 23.30 -2.96
N ASP A 124 -9.21 23.81 -3.86
CA ASP A 124 -10.03 22.97 -4.72
C ASP A 124 -9.17 22.14 -5.69
N GLU A 125 -8.16 22.74 -6.31
CA GLU A 125 -7.23 22.06 -7.20
C GLU A 125 -6.43 20.96 -6.48
N ASN A 126 -5.79 21.30 -5.36
CA ASN A 126 -4.93 20.36 -4.64
C ASN A 126 -5.73 19.25 -3.96
N PHE A 127 -6.93 19.55 -3.45
CA PHE A 127 -7.79 18.54 -2.86
C PHE A 127 -8.23 17.52 -3.90
N GLU A 128 -8.58 17.97 -5.11
CA GLU A 128 -8.92 17.06 -6.21
C GLU A 128 -7.70 16.26 -6.67
N ALA A 129 -6.53 16.89 -6.77
CA ALA A 129 -5.28 16.19 -7.12
C ALA A 129 -4.94 15.07 -6.12
N VAL A 130 -5.19 15.27 -4.82
CA VAL A 130 -5.02 14.22 -3.80
C VAL A 130 -6.02 13.08 -4.02
N ARG A 131 -7.29 13.38 -4.33
CA ARG A 131 -8.32 12.36 -4.58
C ARG A 131 -8.02 11.55 -5.83
N SER A 132 -7.60 12.20 -6.92
CA SER A 132 -7.33 11.58 -8.21
C SER A 132 -6.12 10.64 -8.19
N VAL A 133 -5.34 10.61 -7.10
CA VAL A 133 -4.30 9.58 -6.90
C VAL A 133 -4.89 8.17 -6.94
N MET A 134 -6.15 8.00 -6.54
CA MET A 134 -6.84 6.70 -6.57
C MET A 134 -7.13 6.21 -8.00
N ASP A 135 -7.22 7.13 -8.96
CA ASP A 135 -7.49 6.80 -10.37
C ASP A 135 -6.20 6.46 -11.14
N ARG A 136 -5.05 6.56 -10.47
CA ARG A 136 -3.75 6.40 -11.09
C ARG A 136 -3.45 4.93 -11.31
N GLU A 137 -3.22 4.55 -12.56
CA GLU A 137 -2.80 3.19 -12.88
C GLU A 137 -1.43 2.89 -12.26
N PHE A 138 -1.37 1.81 -11.50
CA PHE A 138 -0.13 1.27 -10.96
C PHE A 138 0.47 0.32 -11.99
N PRO A 139 1.69 0.58 -12.51
CA PRO A 139 2.33 -0.33 -13.44
C PRO A 139 2.44 -1.73 -12.83
N GLU A 140 2.08 -2.75 -13.62
CA GLU A 140 2.11 -4.15 -13.23
C GLU A 140 2.94 -4.95 -14.26
N GLN A 141 3.86 -5.78 -13.77
CA GLN A 141 4.51 -6.84 -14.54
C GLN A 141 3.91 -8.17 -14.11
N ILE A 142 3.42 -8.94 -15.08
CA ILE A 142 2.70 -10.18 -14.83
C ILE A 142 3.56 -11.35 -15.30
N ILE A 143 3.87 -12.26 -14.38
CA ILE A 143 4.40 -13.58 -14.69
C ILE A 143 3.19 -14.45 -15.11
N PRO A 144 3.21 -15.05 -16.31
CA PRO A 144 2.05 -15.73 -16.86
C PRO A 144 1.77 -17.08 -16.18
N VAL A 145 0.54 -17.57 -16.34
CA VAL A 145 0.06 -18.88 -15.82
C VAL A 145 0.92 -20.07 -16.21
N ALA A 146 1.60 -20.01 -17.36
CA ALA A 146 2.48 -21.07 -17.83
C ALA A 146 3.77 -21.21 -17.00
N ALA A 147 4.14 -20.19 -16.22
CA ALA A 147 5.36 -20.22 -15.41
C ALA A 147 5.17 -21.12 -14.19
N SER A 148 6.17 -21.95 -13.92
CA SER A 148 6.30 -22.74 -12.70
C SER A 148 6.63 -21.87 -11.48
N ILE A 149 6.42 -22.43 -10.28
CA ILE A 149 6.85 -21.81 -9.01
C ILE A 149 8.33 -21.39 -9.08
N LYS A 150 9.19 -22.25 -9.62
CA LYS A 150 10.63 -21.99 -9.72
C LYS A 150 10.90 -20.77 -10.61
N GLU A 151 10.32 -20.74 -11.80
CA GLU A 151 10.50 -19.61 -12.72
C GLU A 151 9.95 -18.30 -12.13
N ALA A 152 8.82 -18.36 -11.41
CA ALA A 152 8.27 -17.19 -10.75
C ALA A 152 9.20 -16.65 -9.65
N ILE A 153 9.83 -17.52 -8.87
CA ILE A 153 10.84 -17.17 -7.86
C ILE A 153 12.09 -16.58 -8.52
N ASP A 154 12.58 -17.21 -9.60
CA ASP A 154 13.77 -16.76 -10.33
C ASP A 154 13.55 -15.37 -10.94
N ILE A 155 12.38 -15.12 -11.54
CA ILE A 155 12.00 -13.79 -12.06
C ILE A 155 11.89 -12.77 -10.94
N PHE A 156 11.23 -13.10 -9.83
CA PHE A 156 11.16 -12.24 -8.65
C PHE A 156 12.56 -11.84 -8.17
N TYR A 157 13.50 -12.78 -8.15
CA TYR A 157 14.88 -12.50 -7.78
C TYR A 157 15.55 -11.54 -8.77
N ILE A 158 15.48 -11.81 -10.08
CA ILE A 158 16.13 -10.98 -11.11
C ILE A 158 15.63 -9.53 -11.03
N VAL A 159 14.33 -9.34 -10.84
CA VAL A 159 13.72 -8.00 -10.72
C VAL A 159 14.19 -7.28 -9.45
N ASN A 160 14.38 -8.00 -8.34
CA ASN A 160 14.81 -7.42 -7.06
C ASN A 160 16.33 -7.31 -6.89
N ALA A 161 17.13 -8.07 -7.64
CA ALA A 161 18.59 -8.06 -7.57
C ALA A 161 19.20 -6.71 -7.99
N SER A 162 18.46 -5.88 -8.73
CA SER A 162 18.87 -4.50 -9.04
C SER A 162 18.60 -3.50 -7.89
N GLY A 163 17.93 -3.93 -6.81
CA GLY A 163 17.50 -3.08 -5.69
C GLY A 163 18.08 -3.49 -4.34
N VAL A 164 17.75 -4.69 -3.84
CA VAL A 164 18.18 -5.22 -2.53
C VAL A 164 18.75 -6.63 -2.72
N ASN A 165 20.01 -6.84 -2.32
CA ASN A 165 20.64 -8.16 -2.37
C ASN A 165 20.09 -9.07 -1.28
N LEU A 166 19.19 -10.00 -1.65
CA LEU A 166 18.85 -11.14 -0.80
C LEU A 166 20.04 -12.10 -0.75
N THR A 167 20.30 -12.65 0.44
CA THR A 167 21.33 -13.67 0.65
C THR A 167 20.91 -15.02 0.07
N ASP A 168 21.86 -15.89 -0.27
CA ASP A 168 21.60 -17.27 -0.72
C ASP A 168 20.73 -18.07 0.28
N ALA A 169 20.81 -17.75 1.57
CA ALA A 169 19.98 -18.34 2.61
C ALA A 169 18.51 -17.87 2.52
N GLU A 170 18.27 -16.60 2.21
CA GLU A 170 16.92 -16.07 1.98
C GLU A 170 16.33 -16.63 0.68
N LEU A 171 17.16 -16.86 -0.35
CA LEU A 171 16.78 -17.54 -1.58
C LEU A 171 16.37 -19.00 -1.35
N ALA A 172 17.22 -19.75 -0.64
CA ALA A 172 16.90 -21.12 -0.25
C ALA A 172 15.64 -21.17 0.60
N LEU A 173 15.46 -20.24 1.54
CA LEU A 173 14.27 -20.17 2.38
C LEU A 173 13.01 -19.80 1.57
N ALA A 174 13.10 -18.91 0.59
CA ALA A 174 11.98 -18.57 -0.30
C ALA A 174 11.57 -19.76 -1.17
N GLN A 175 12.54 -20.49 -1.73
CA GLN A 175 12.29 -21.74 -2.46
C GLN A 175 11.69 -22.80 -1.54
N ILE A 176 12.29 -23.06 -0.39
CA ILE A 176 11.79 -24.03 0.60
C ILE A 176 10.39 -23.65 1.07
N SER A 177 10.11 -22.37 1.34
CA SER A 177 8.77 -21.93 1.76
C SER A 177 7.73 -22.00 0.64
N GLY A 178 8.15 -21.93 -0.63
CA GLY A 178 7.28 -22.14 -1.79
C GLY A 178 6.86 -23.61 -1.96
N TYR A 179 7.76 -24.55 -1.65
CA TYR A 179 7.52 -26.00 -1.79
C TYR A 179 7.09 -26.71 -0.50
N TRP A 180 7.43 -26.15 0.67
CA TRP A 180 7.16 -26.68 2.00
C TRP A 180 6.67 -25.55 2.92
N PRO A 181 5.38 -25.18 2.83
CA PRO A 181 4.81 -24.04 3.56
C PRO A 181 5.02 -24.12 5.08
N GLU A 182 4.97 -25.33 5.66
CA GLU A 182 5.15 -25.59 7.09
C GLU A 182 6.58 -25.32 7.57
N ALA A 183 7.58 -25.31 6.67
CA ALA A 183 8.95 -24.94 7.00
C ALA A 183 9.01 -23.52 7.57
N ARG A 184 8.15 -22.61 7.07
CA ARG A 184 8.12 -21.21 7.50
C ARG A 184 7.76 -21.06 8.98
N ASP A 185 6.84 -21.88 9.48
CA ASP A 185 6.43 -21.85 10.88
C ASP A 185 7.49 -22.50 11.79
N LEU A 186 8.17 -23.55 11.30
CA LEU A 186 9.32 -24.15 11.97
C LEU A 186 10.49 -23.18 12.15
N PHE A 187 10.80 -22.37 11.13
CA PHE A 187 11.86 -21.35 11.21
C PHE A 187 11.49 -20.15 12.09
N LYS A 188 10.20 -19.81 12.22
CA LYS A 188 9.73 -18.74 13.12
C LYS A 188 9.68 -19.15 14.60
N ALA A 189 9.63 -20.45 14.89
CA ALA A 189 9.55 -20.98 16.24
C ALA A 189 10.93 -21.11 16.95
N LYS A 190 12.02 -20.80 16.25
CA LYS A 190 13.37 -20.68 16.79
C LYS A 190 13.76 -19.22 16.96
#